data_AF-A0A660SX10-F1
#
_entry.id   AF-A0A660SX10-F1
#
_cell.length_a   1.000
_cell.length_b   1.000
_cell.length_c   1.000
_cell.angle_alpha   90.00
_cell.angle_beta   90.00
_cell.angle_gamma   90.00
#
_symmetry.space_group_name_H-M   'P 1'
#
loop_
_entity.id
_entity.type
_entity.pdbx_description
1 polymer ?
#
loop_
_entity_poly.entity_id
_entity_poly.type
_entity_poly.pdbx_seq_one_letter_code
_entity_poly.pdbx_strand_id
1 'polypeptide(L)'
;IFMLAKTAERERLQPVVDFFASREIGDVLANQGLFPSTHPDVDNHLKKENQFMWLGWDYISANDLTELIAHCETLFNEASK
;
A
#
# COMPACT_ATOMS: atom_id res chain seq x y z
N ILE A 1 -1.18 -1.49 3.91
CA ILE A 1 -1.14 -0.59 5.09
C ILE A 1 0.31 -0.51 5.54
N PHE A 2 0.81 0.68 5.87
CA PHE A 2 2.12 0.84 6.51
C PHE A 2 1.94 1.58 7.84
N MET A 3 2.80 1.26 8.81
CA MET A 3 2.80 1.89 10.13
C MET A 3 4.16 2.54 10.37
N LEU A 4 4.15 3.79 10.81
CA LEU A 4 5.33 4.50 11.26
C LEU A 4 5.27 4.61 12.77
N ALA A 5 6.34 4.20 13.45
CA ALA A 5 6.47 4.25 14.89
C ALA A 5 7.84 4.80 15.29
N LYS A 6 7.89 5.50 16.42
CA LYS A 6 9.16 5.89 17.03
C LYS A 6 9.88 4.63 17.51
N THR A 7 11.19 4.55 17.28
CA THR A 7 12.01 3.39 17.68
C THR A 7 11.89 3.07 19.17
N ALA A 8 11.79 4.09 20.03
CA ALA A 8 11.64 3.93 21.48
C ALA A 8 10.34 3.22 21.90
N GLU A 9 9.32 3.22 21.03
CA GLU A 9 8.00 2.63 21.31
C GLU A 9 7.88 1.19 20.78
N ARG A 10 8.95 0.62 20.21
CA ARG A 10 8.92 -0.67 19.51
C ARG A 10 8.32 -1.78 20.36
N GLU A 11 8.81 -1.98 21.58
CA GLU A 11 8.36 -3.08 22.45
C GLU A 11 6.89 -2.92 22.83
N ARG A 12 6.47 -1.70 23.17
CA ARG A 12 5.08 -1.39 23.53
C ARG A 12 4.12 -1.60 22.35
N LEU A 13 4.57 -1.33 21.12
CA LEU A 13 3.76 -1.44 19.91
C LEU A 13 3.85 -2.81 19.23
N GLN A 14 4.76 -3.70 19.67
CA GLN A 14 4.93 -5.03 19.07
C GLN A 14 3.60 -5.81 18.96
N PRO A 15 2.70 -5.82 19.96
CA PRO A 15 1.42 -6.52 19.83
C PRO A 15 0.53 -5.98 18.70
N VAL A 16 0.60 -4.67 18.43
CA VAL A 16 -0.15 -4.04 17.32
C VAL A 16 0.47 -4.42 15.98
N VAL A 17 1.82 -4.44 15.91
CA VAL A 17 2.54 -4.90 14.73
C VAL A 17 2.20 -6.34 14.41
N ASP A 18 2.24 -7.23 15.41
CA ASP A 18 1.94 -8.65 15.25
C ASP A 18 0.49 -8.87 14.82
N PHE A 19 -0.45 -8.09 15.36
CA PHE A 19 -1.85 -8.14 14.94
C PHE A 19 -2.02 -7.79 13.46
N PHE A 20 -1.47 -6.68 12.99
CA PHE A 20 -1.58 -6.28 11.57
C PHE A 20 -0.76 -7.16 10.63
N ALA A 21 0.31 -7.79 11.13
CA ALA A 21 1.10 -8.77 10.39
C ALA A 21 0.51 -10.19 10.45
N SER A 22 -0.56 -10.41 11.22
CA SER A 22 -1.16 -11.73 11.36
C SER A 22 -1.82 -12.18 10.05
N ARG A 23 -1.86 -13.50 9.86
CA ARG A 23 -2.63 -14.11 8.78
C ARG A 23 -4.09 -13.68 8.80
N GLU A 24 -4.73 -13.64 9.97
CA GLU A 24 -6.14 -13.28 10.12
C GLU A 24 -6.44 -11.92 9.50
N ILE A 25 -5.63 -10.91 9.81
CA ILE A 25 -5.78 -9.57 9.24
C ILE A 25 -5.42 -9.54 7.75
N GLY A 26 -4.39 -10.29 7.34
CA GLY A 26 -4.07 -10.47 5.93
C GLY A 26 -5.25 -11.04 5.13
N ASP A 27 -5.92 -12.08 5.65
CA ASP A 27 -7.08 -12.72 5.03
C ASP A 27 -8.28 -11.74 4.95
N VAL A 28 -8.52 -10.95 5.99
CA VAL A 28 -9.59 -9.92 5.98
C VAL A 28 -9.33 -8.86 4.91
N LEU A 29 -8.10 -8.35 4.82
CA LEU A 29 -7.72 -7.31 3.86
C LEU A 29 -7.80 -7.82 2.41
N ALA A 30 -7.31 -9.03 2.16
CA ALA A 30 -7.33 -9.63 0.83
C ALA A 30 -8.76 -9.95 0.36
N ASN A 31 -9.57 -10.60 1.21
CA ASN A 31 -10.87 -11.11 0.81
C ASN A 31 -11.99 -10.07 0.82
N GLN A 32 -11.99 -9.15 1.79
CA GLN A 32 -13.09 -8.19 1.96
C GLN A 32 -12.66 -6.77 1.57
N GLY A 33 -11.40 -6.42 1.82
CA GLY A 33 -10.86 -5.10 1.52
C GLY A 33 -10.37 -4.92 0.08
N LEU A 34 -10.21 -6.02 -0.68
CA LEU A 34 -9.54 -6.03 -2.00
C LEU A 34 -8.15 -5.38 -1.96
N PHE A 35 -7.49 -5.42 -0.80
CA PHE A 35 -6.12 -4.99 -0.60
C PHE A 35 -5.22 -6.22 -0.51
N PRO A 36 -4.39 -6.50 -1.52
CA PRO A 36 -3.47 -7.63 -1.49
C PRO A 36 -2.59 -7.59 -0.24
N SER A 37 -2.56 -8.71 0.49
CA SER A 37 -1.70 -8.99 1.63
C SER A 37 -0.33 -9.48 1.17
N THR A 38 0.70 -9.12 1.93
CA THR A 38 2.07 -9.63 1.75
C THR A 38 2.38 -10.82 2.66
N HIS A 39 1.42 -11.30 3.45
CA HIS A 39 1.60 -12.45 4.31
C HIS A 39 1.77 -13.73 3.47
N PRO A 40 2.78 -14.59 3.73
CA PRO A 40 3.12 -15.73 2.87
C PRO A 40 2.00 -16.77 2.75
N ASP A 41 1.19 -16.91 3.79
CA ASP A 41 0.11 -17.91 3.85
C ASP A 41 -1.28 -17.39 3.43
N VAL A 42 -1.37 -16.15 2.93
CA VAL A 42 -2.65 -15.55 2.50
C VAL A 42 -2.79 -15.67 0.97
N ASP A 43 -3.92 -16.20 0.52
CA ASP A 43 -4.29 -16.20 -0.90
C ASP A 43 -4.95 -14.86 -1.26
N ASN A 44 -4.32 -14.10 -2.14
CA ASN A 44 -4.83 -12.83 -2.62
C ASN A 44 -5.86 -12.96 -3.75
N HIS A 45 -6.11 -14.18 -4.23
CA HIS A 45 -6.98 -14.47 -5.38
C HIS A 45 -6.60 -13.70 -6.65
N LEU A 46 -5.32 -13.34 -6.77
CA LEU A 46 -4.78 -12.63 -7.92
C LEU A 46 -4.39 -13.63 -9.00
N LYS A 47 -5.09 -13.54 -10.13
CA LYS A 47 -4.74 -14.32 -11.30
C LYS A 47 -3.41 -13.80 -11.89
N LYS A 48 -2.62 -14.67 -12.50
CA LYS A 48 -1.24 -14.36 -12.95
C LYS A 48 -1.18 -13.29 -14.06
N GLU A 49 -2.24 -13.17 -14.84
CA GLU A 49 -2.40 -12.16 -15.89
C GLU A 49 -2.67 -10.77 -15.33
N ASN A 50 -3.20 -10.68 -14.10
CA ASN A 50 -3.53 -9.42 -13.47
C ASN A 50 -2.26 -8.78 -12.90
N GLN A 51 -1.79 -7.74 -13.57
CA GLN A 51 -0.63 -6.96 -13.14
C GLN A 51 -1.06 -5.72 -12.37
N PHE A 52 -0.21 -5.27 -11.46
CA PHE A 52 -0.39 -4.00 -10.77
C PHE A 52 0.20 -2.86 -11.58
N MET A 53 -0.50 -1.73 -11.59
CA MET A 53 0.09 -0.48 -12.01
C MET A 53 0.97 0.03 -10.88
N TRP A 54 2.28 -0.04 -11.09
CA TRP A 54 3.28 0.41 -10.13
C TRP A 54 4.27 1.34 -10.82
N LEU A 55 4.49 2.52 -10.24
CA LEU A 55 5.37 3.54 -10.79
C LEU A 55 6.85 3.16 -10.71
N GLY A 56 7.21 2.26 -9.79
CA GLY A 56 8.60 1.86 -9.55
C GLY A 56 9.28 2.73 -8.48
N TRP A 57 10.19 2.11 -7.73
CA TRP A 57 10.91 2.79 -6.63
C TRP A 57 11.84 3.89 -7.12
N ASP A 58 12.53 3.67 -8.24
CA ASP A 58 13.47 4.64 -8.80
C ASP A 58 12.75 5.93 -9.21
N TYR A 59 11.58 5.80 -9.84
CA TYR A 59 10.76 6.95 -10.22
C TYR A 59 10.26 7.71 -8.98
N ILE A 60 9.73 6.99 -7.98
CA ILE A 60 9.25 7.60 -6.73
C ILE A 60 10.38 8.33 -6.01
N SER A 61 11.58 7.75 -5.95
CA SER A 61 12.72 8.33 -5.25
C SER A 61 13.33 9.53 -5.99
N ALA A 62 13.20 9.59 -7.31
CA ALA A 62 13.83 10.63 -8.14
C ALA A 62 12.94 11.86 -8.38
N ASN A 63 11.67 11.82 -7.97
CA ASN A 63 10.68 12.86 -8.27
C ASN A 63 9.96 13.36 -7.02
N ASP A 64 9.51 14.61 -7.04
CA ASP A 64 8.56 15.13 -6.06
C ASP A 64 7.14 14.65 -6.42
N LEU A 65 6.67 13.62 -5.72
CA LEU A 65 5.32 13.09 -5.96
C LEU A 65 4.22 14.09 -5.64
N THR A 66 4.44 15.03 -4.72
CA THR A 66 3.44 16.04 -4.34
C THR A 66 3.19 16.98 -5.52
N GLU A 67 4.26 17.45 -6.15
CA GLU A 67 4.18 18.31 -7.33
C GLU A 67 3.58 17.57 -8.53
N LEU A 68 4.00 16.32 -8.77
CA LEU A 68 3.46 15.51 -9.86
C LEU A 68 1.97 15.22 -9.72
N ILE A 69 1.49 14.92 -8.51
CA ILE A 69 0.06 14.72 -8.25
C ILE A 69 -0.72 15.99 -8.59
N ALA A 70 -0.28 17.15 -8.10
CA ALA A 70 -0.95 18.43 -8.38
C ALA A 70 -0.98 18.79 -9.87
N HIS A 71 0.12 18.50 -10.59
CA HIS A 71 0.19 18.69 -12.04
C HIS A 71 -0.80 17.78 -12.77
N CYS A 72 -0.82 16.49 -12.47
CA CYS A 72 -1.75 15.51 -13.06
C CYS A 72 -3.22 15.87 -12.79
N GLU A 73 -3.54 16.30 -11.56
CA GLU A 73 -4.89 16.75 -11.21
C GLU A 73 -5.32 17.97 -12.02
N THR A 74 -4.42 18.93 -12.24
CA THR A 74 -4.69 20.10 -13.08
C THR A 74 -5.01 19.69 -14.52
N LEU A 75 -4.15 18.87 -15.12
CA LEU A 75 -4.35 18.36 -16.48
C LEU A 75 -5.68 17.60 -16.63
N PHE A 76 -6.00 16.73 -15.67
CA PHE A 76 -7.24 15.97 -15.68
C PHE A 76 -8.47 16.88 -15.63
N ASN A 77 -8.46 17.88 -14.73
CA ASN A 77 -9.57 18.81 -14.55
C ASN A 77 -9.74 19.77 -15.73
N GLU A 78 -8.66 20.15 -16.40
CA GLU A 78 -8.71 20.96 -17.63
C GLU A 78 -9.27 20.17 -18.82
N ALA A 79 -8.85 18.92 -18.98
CA ALA A 79 -9.34 18.05 -20.05
C ALA A 79 -10.81 17.59 -19.86
N SER A 80 -11.31 17.66 -18.62
CA SER A 80 -12.68 17.26 -18.27
C SER A 80 -13.71 18.39 -18.37
N LYS A 81 -13.30 19.60 -18.77
CA LYS A 81 -14.16 20.77 -19.04
C LYS A 81 -14.51 20.86 -20.52
#